data_AF-A0A9C9PLW0-F1
#
_entry.id   AF-A0A9C9PLW0-F1
#
_cell.length_a   1.000
_cell.length_b   1.000
_cell.length_c   1.000
_cell.angle_alpha   90.00
_cell.angle_beta   90.00
_cell.angle_gamma   90.00
#
_symmetry.space_group_name_H-M   'P 1'
#
loop_
_entity.id
_entity.type
_entity.pdbx_description
1 polymer ?
#
loop_
_entity_poly.entity_id
_entity_poly.type
_entity_poly.pdbx_seq_one_letter_code
_entity_poly.pdbx_strand_id
1 'polypeptide(L)'
;MVTELKLLREDMDRRFEANDKRFEVFQEEVKLLRQDMSHHFEASDKRFEVLQLEMNRGFETTDKRFEFLQEEVKQLREDMTHHFEASDKRFEVLQLEMNRGFETTDKRFEFLQKEVRQLREDMTRHFEASDKRFELIQNEVKQLREDMTHHFEATDKRFEVLQLEMNRGFETTDKRFELLQEEVRQLREDMVHRFEASDKRFELLQNEVKPLRENMNRRFEASEKRFELLQEEMKKRFEVLQAEMNRRFEESEKRFEEEKRERLDMKRRLIKVESAVTRFEEKITKFDAWLNVVTGNVGDKRGEEAEQLFALGLSYGLKRSDIKPETIQLRQLFMDEECIIFLKKGKSIEVDILAQEGKLEVFEIKTRAIETDVITLVRKVQLIQHQNRNKQVSGIFISPGASDLIRQCCVEYDLTFVG
;
A
#
# COMPACT_ATOMS: atom_id res chain seq x y z
N MET A 1 -118.39 -188.61 -141.62
CA MET A 1 -118.47 -187.13 -141.48
C MET A 1 -119.44 -186.63 -140.39
N VAL A 2 -120.10 -187.49 -139.59
CA VAL A 2 -120.89 -187.02 -138.42
C VAL A 2 -120.02 -186.88 -137.15
N THR A 3 -118.81 -187.44 -137.17
CA THR A 3 -117.91 -187.55 -136.00
C THR A 3 -116.99 -186.34 -135.77
N GLU A 4 -116.64 -185.57 -136.81
CA GLU A 4 -115.73 -184.41 -136.69
C GLU A 4 -116.41 -183.14 -136.14
N LEU A 5 -117.71 -182.97 -136.37
CA LEU A 5 -118.45 -181.78 -135.92
C LEU A 5 -118.69 -181.74 -134.39
N LYS A 6 -118.59 -182.87 -133.67
CA LYS A 6 -118.72 -182.88 -132.21
C LYS A 6 -117.45 -182.43 -131.50
N LEU A 7 -116.28 -182.85 -131.99
CA LEU A 7 -114.98 -182.52 -131.39
C LEU A 7 -114.68 -181.01 -131.44
N LEU A 8 -115.11 -180.32 -132.51
CA LEU A 8 -114.90 -178.88 -132.64
C LEU A 8 -115.72 -178.04 -131.66
N ARG A 9 -116.90 -178.55 -131.25
CA ARG A 9 -117.79 -177.85 -130.31
C ARG A 9 -117.25 -177.91 -128.89
N GLU A 10 -116.74 -179.06 -128.47
CA GLU A 10 -116.14 -179.22 -127.14
C GLU A 10 -114.85 -178.41 -126.94
N ASP A 11 -114.07 -178.12 -127.99
CA ASP A 11 -112.90 -177.24 -127.89
C ASP A 11 -113.29 -175.76 -127.75
N MET A 12 -114.35 -175.31 -128.42
CA MET A 12 -114.86 -173.95 -128.27
C MET A 12 -115.40 -173.69 -126.86
N ASP A 13 -116.16 -174.62 -126.29
CA ASP A 13 -116.72 -174.45 -124.94
C ASP A 13 -115.60 -174.36 -123.88
N ARG A 14 -114.54 -175.17 -124.02
CA ARG A 14 -113.35 -175.08 -123.15
C ARG A 14 -112.61 -173.74 -123.27
N ARG A 15 -112.51 -173.18 -124.46
CA ARG A 15 -111.90 -171.85 -124.67
C ARG A 15 -112.73 -170.73 -124.05
N PHE A 16 -114.06 -170.83 -124.12
CA PHE A 16 -114.96 -169.86 -123.50
C PHE A 16 -114.83 -169.87 -121.97
N GLU A 17 -114.84 -171.05 -121.36
CA GLU A 17 -114.62 -171.18 -119.90
C GLU A 17 -113.27 -170.63 -119.44
N ALA A 18 -112.21 -170.85 -120.23
CA ALA A 18 -110.89 -170.31 -119.92
C ALA A 18 -110.85 -168.77 -120.00
N ASN A 19 -111.58 -168.17 -120.95
CA ASN A 19 -111.70 -166.72 -121.08
C ASN A 19 -112.54 -166.11 -119.95
N ASP A 20 -113.63 -166.74 -119.53
CA ASP A 20 -114.44 -166.26 -118.40
C ASP A 20 -113.62 -166.23 -117.11
N LYS A 21 -112.85 -167.28 -116.82
CA LYS A 21 -111.91 -167.28 -115.67
C LYS A 21 -110.88 -166.16 -115.77
N ARG A 22 -110.40 -165.87 -116.98
CA ARG A 22 -109.45 -164.78 -117.21
C ARG A 22 -110.09 -163.41 -116.96
N PHE A 23 -111.36 -163.27 -117.34
CA PHE A 23 -112.14 -162.05 -117.13
C PHE A 23 -112.46 -161.83 -115.64
N GLU A 24 -112.75 -162.89 -114.89
CA GLU A 24 -112.91 -162.82 -113.43
C GLU A 24 -111.62 -162.37 -112.72
N VAL A 25 -110.46 -162.93 -113.10
CA VAL A 25 -109.16 -162.51 -112.53
C VAL A 25 -108.88 -161.03 -112.83
N PHE A 26 -109.15 -160.59 -114.07
CA PHE A 26 -108.98 -159.20 -114.46
C PHE A 26 -109.89 -158.26 -113.65
N GLN A 27 -111.14 -158.65 -113.40
CA GLN A 27 -112.04 -157.85 -112.56
C GLN A 27 -111.53 -157.70 -111.12
N GLU A 28 -110.94 -158.74 -110.53
CA GLU A 28 -110.38 -158.62 -109.18
C GLU A 28 -109.09 -157.77 -109.14
N GLU A 29 -108.21 -157.85 -110.16
CA GLU A 29 -107.05 -156.95 -110.25
C GLU A 29 -107.47 -155.48 -110.33
N VAL A 30 -108.47 -155.15 -111.16
CA VAL A 30 -108.99 -153.79 -111.30
C VAL A 30 -109.58 -153.28 -109.98
N LYS A 31 -110.20 -154.15 -109.19
CA LYS A 31 -110.80 -153.81 -107.89
C LYS A 31 -109.72 -153.51 -106.84
N LEU A 32 -108.66 -154.32 -106.78
CA LEU A 32 -107.50 -154.10 -105.92
C LEU A 32 -106.78 -152.78 -106.24
N LEU A 33 -106.55 -152.51 -107.53
CA LEU A 33 -105.90 -151.26 -107.96
C LEU A 33 -106.71 -150.02 -107.51
N ARG A 34 -108.04 -150.10 -107.59
CA ARG A 34 -108.95 -149.03 -107.17
C ARG A 34 -108.90 -148.80 -105.65
N GLN A 35 -108.77 -149.86 -104.86
CA GLN A 35 -108.61 -149.76 -103.40
C GLN A 35 -107.27 -149.10 -103.03
N ASP A 36 -106.18 -149.49 -103.70
CA ASP A 36 -104.84 -148.94 -103.42
C ASP A 36 -104.76 -147.45 -103.78
N MET A 37 -105.36 -147.05 -104.91
CA MET A 37 -105.53 -145.64 -105.26
C MET A 37 -106.32 -144.86 -104.18
N SER A 38 -107.40 -145.43 -103.66
CA SER A 38 -108.22 -144.77 -102.63
C SER A 38 -107.42 -144.54 -101.34
N HIS A 39 -106.64 -145.53 -100.91
CA HIS A 39 -105.75 -145.39 -99.74
C HIS A 39 -104.63 -144.37 -99.97
N HIS A 40 -104.05 -144.32 -101.17
CA HIS A 40 -103.05 -143.30 -101.49
C HIS A 40 -103.63 -141.88 -101.44
N PHE A 41 -104.86 -141.68 -101.95
CA PHE A 41 -105.56 -140.40 -101.83
C PHE A 41 -105.80 -140.00 -100.38
N GLU A 42 -106.30 -140.92 -99.54
CA GLU A 42 -106.48 -140.66 -98.10
C GLU A 42 -105.16 -140.31 -97.39
N ALA A 43 -104.06 -140.98 -97.73
CA ALA A 43 -102.74 -140.66 -97.18
C ALA A 43 -102.23 -139.28 -97.63
N SER A 44 -102.54 -138.88 -98.87
CA SER A 44 -102.20 -137.56 -99.40
C SER A 44 -103.00 -136.46 -98.69
N ASP A 45 -104.31 -136.64 -98.51
CA ASP A 45 -105.16 -135.68 -97.78
C ASP A 45 -104.67 -135.47 -96.34
N LYS A 46 -104.33 -136.54 -95.62
CA LYS A 46 -103.74 -136.43 -94.27
C LYS A 46 -102.42 -135.65 -94.25
N ARG A 47 -101.58 -135.81 -95.27
CA ARG A 47 -100.33 -135.02 -95.39
C ARG A 47 -100.63 -133.54 -95.64
N PHE A 48 -101.62 -133.23 -96.48
CA PHE A 48 -102.05 -131.85 -96.71
C PHE A 48 -102.62 -131.20 -95.44
N GLU A 49 -103.40 -131.93 -94.65
CA GLU A 49 -103.92 -131.44 -93.37
C GLU A 49 -102.80 -131.11 -92.36
N VAL A 50 -101.80 -131.99 -92.23
CA VAL A 50 -100.65 -131.76 -91.34
C VAL A 50 -99.84 -130.53 -91.78
N LEU A 51 -99.59 -130.39 -93.08
CA LEU A 51 -98.87 -129.24 -93.63
C LEU A 51 -99.61 -127.92 -93.38
N GLN A 52 -100.94 -127.89 -93.53
CA GLN A 52 -101.73 -126.69 -93.21
C GLN A 52 -101.65 -126.32 -91.73
N LEU A 53 -101.71 -127.32 -90.83
CA LEU A 53 -101.59 -127.10 -89.38
C LEU A 53 -100.21 -126.55 -88.99
N GLU A 54 -99.13 -127.08 -89.56
CA GLU A 54 -97.77 -126.58 -89.33
C GLU A 54 -97.60 -125.16 -89.88
N MET A 55 -98.14 -124.88 -91.06
CA MET A 55 -98.09 -123.56 -91.68
C MET A 55 -98.84 -122.51 -90.84
N ASN A 56 -100.04 -122.84 -90.37
CA ASN A 56 -100.83 -121.94 -89.50
C ASN A 56 -100.11 -121.66 -88.19
N ARG A 57 -99.50 -122.68 -87.56
CA ARG A 57 -98.66 -122.47 -86.37
C ARG A 57 -97.45 -121.59 -86.66
N GLY A 58 -96.79 -121.79 -87.80
CA GLY A 58 -95.67 -120.94 -88.24
C GLY A 58 -96.07 -119.47 -88.36
N PHE A 59 -97.22 -119.19 -88.98
CA PHE A 59 -97.78 -117.85 -89.09
C PHE A 59 -98.10 -117.25 -87.71
N GLU A 60 -98.79 -117.97 -86.83
CA GLU A 60 -99.10 -117.48 -85.48
C GLU A 60 -97.85 -117.12 -84.66
N THR A 61 -96.76 -117.90 -84.78
CA THR A 61 -95.50 -117.56 -84.09
C THR A 61 -94.82 -116.34 -84.68
N THR A 62 -94.98 -116.11 -85.99
CA THR A 62 -94.42 -114.93 -86.68
C THR A 62 -95.19 -113.68 -86.29
N ASP A 63 -96.51 -113.75 -86.22
CA ASP A 63 -97.36 -112.63 -85.79
C ASP A 63 -97.02 -112.21 -84.35
N LYS A 64 -96.88 -113.16 -83.42
CA LYS A 64 -96.45 -112.86 -82.03
C LYS A 64 -95.08 -112.19 -81.96
N ARG A 65 -94.13 -112.60 -82.81
CA ARG A 65 -92.81 -111.94 -82.89
C ARG A 65 -92.93 -110.53 -83.44
N PHE A 66 -93.79 -110.33 -84.43
CA PHE A 66 -94.03 -109.02 -85.02
C PHE A 66 -94.69 -108.06 -84.02
N GLU A 67 -95.68 -108.53 -83.26
CA GLU A 67 -96.30 -107.77 -82.16
C GLU A 67 -95.29 -107.36 -81.09
N PHE A 68 -94.43 -108.29 -80.66
CA PHE A 68 -93.37 -107.98 -79.69
C PHE A 68 -92.39 -106.91 -80.21
N LEU A 69 -91.93 -107.05 -81.45
CA LEU A 69 -91.03 -106.08 -82.08
C LEU A 69 -91.69 -104.70 -82.26
N GLN A 70 -92.99 -104.66 -82.56
CA GLN A 70 -93.73 -103.39 -82.62
C GLN A 70 -93.76 -102.67 -81.27
N GLU A 71 -93.99 -103.40 -80.18
CA GLU A 71 -94.02 -102.81 -78.84
C GLU A 71 -92.63 -102.33 -78.40
N GLU A 72 -91.56 -103.09 -78.71
CA GLU A 72 -90.18 -102.68 -78.43
C GLU A 72 -89.79 -101.42 -79.21
N VAL A 73 -90.13 -101.33 -80.50
CA VAL A 73 -89.91 -100.12 -81.32
C VAL A 73 -90.70 -98.92 -80.79
N LYS A 74 -91.91 -99.13 -80.26
CA LYS A 74 -92.71 -98.08 -79.65
C LYS A 74 -92.06 -97.55 -78.38
N GLN A 75 -91.63 -98.43 -77.48
CA GLN A 75 -90.92 -98.06 -76.25
C GLN A 75 -89.64 -97.27 -76.54
N LEU A 76 -88.83 -97.73 -77.50
CA LEU A 76 -87.61 -97.02 -77.92
C LEU A 76 -87.91 -95.59 -78.42
N ARG A 77 -89.02 -95.38 -79.14
CA ARG A 77 -89.43 -94.05 -79.59
C ARG A 77 -89.88 -93.16 -78.44
N GLU A 78 -90.61 -93.71 -77.47
CA GLU A 78 -91.05 -93.00 -76.27
C GLU A 78 -89.84 -92.56 -75.42
N ASP A 79 -88.90 -93.45 -75.15
CA ASP A 79 -87.65 -93.15 -74.44
C ASP A 79 -86.81 -92.09 -75.15
N MET A 80 -86.66 -92.21 -76.47
CA MET A 80 -85.93 -91.24 -77.28
C MET A 80 -86.59 -89.86 -77.20
N THR A 81 -87.93 -89.80 -77.25
CA THR A 81 -88.68 -88.55 -77.12
C THR A 81 -88.43 -87.90 -75.76
N HIS A 82 -88.53 -88.67 -74.67
CA HIS A 82 -88.23 -88.16 -73.32
C HIS A 82 -86.77 -87.70 -73.16
N HIS A 83 -85.82 -88.40 -73.77
CA HIS A 83 -84.42 -87.98 -73.75
C HIS A 83 -84.20 -86.65 -74.48
N PHE A 84 -84.84 -86.46 -75.65
CA PHE A 84 -84.80 -85.19 -76.37
C PHE A 84 -85.43 -84.06 -75.54
N GLU A 85 -86.61 -84.27 -74.95
CA GLU A 85 -87.25 -83.27 -74.07
C GLU A 85 -86.38 -82.90 -72.86
N ALA A 86 -85.69 -83.88 -72.26
CA ALA A 86 -84.78 -83.62 -71.16
C ALA A 86 -83.53 -82.84 -71.60
N SER A 87 -83.02 -83.12 -72.80
CA SER A 87 -81.91 -82.40 -73.42
C SER A 87 -82.29 -80.95 -73.73
N ASP A 88 -83.46 -80.72 -74.33
CA ASP A 88 -83.98 -79.38 -74.63
C ASP A 88 -84.10 -78.52 -73.36
N LYS A 89 -84.66 -79.09 -72.28
CA LYS A 89 -84.72 -78.40 -70.97
C LYS A 89 -83.33 -78.04 -70.43
N ARG A 90 -82.33 -78.91 -70.60
CA ARG A 90 -80.95 -78.60 -70.18
C ARG A 90 -80.34 -77.47 -71.02
N PHE A 91 -80.57 -77.47 -72.33
CA PHE A 91 -80.12 -76.39 -73.20
C PHE A 91 -80.78 -75.05 -72.85
N GLU A 92 -82.08 -75.04 -72.55
CA GLU A 92 -82.80 -73.83 -72.09
C GLU A 92 -82.21 -73.28 -70.79
N VAL A 93 -81.95 -74.14 -69.79
CA VAL A 93 -81.33 -73.72 -68.52
C VAL A 93 -79.95 -73.14 -68.74
N LEU A 94 -79.10 -73.79 -69.54
CA LEU A 94 -77.76 -73.30 -69.85
C LEU A 94 -77.79 -71.95 -70.58
N GLN A 95 -78.71 -71.74 -71.53
CA GLN A 95 -78.87 -70.45 -72.19
C GLN A 95 -79.30 -69.36 -71.22
N LEU A 96 -80.24 -69.65 -70.31
CA LEU A 96 -80.67 -68.72 -69.27
C LEU A 96 -79.54 -68.33 -68.32
N GLU A 97 -78.74 -69.29 -67.86
CA GLU A 97 -77.57 -69.03 -67.01
C GLU A 97 -76.50 -68.22 -67.73
N MET A 98 -76.23 -68.54 -68.99
CA MET A 98 -75.27 -67.82 -69.82
C MET A 98 -75.70 -66.37 -70.04
N ASN A 99 -76.97 -66.13 -70.38
CA ASN A 99 -77.51 -64.78 -70.55
C ASN A 99 -77.44 -63.97 -69.25
N ARG A 100 -77.75 -64.57 -68.10
CA ARG A 100 -77.58 -63.92 -66.78
C ARG A 100 -76.11 -63.60 -66.48
N GLY A 101 -75.18 -64.49 -66.85
CA GLY A 101 -73.75 -64.27 -66.72
C GLY A 101 -73.26 -63.09 -67.57
N PHE A 102 -73.73 -62.99 -68.81
CA PHE A 102 -73.45 -61.86 -69.69
C PHE A 102 -74.02 -60.55 -69.15
N GLU A 103 -75.29 -60.51 -68.74
CA GLU A 103 -75.90 -59.31 -68.14
C GLU A 103 -75.14 -58.80 -66.90
N THR A 104 -74.66 -59.73 -66.07
CA THR A 104 -73.85 -59.38 -64.88
C THR A 104 -72.49 -58.80 -65.29
N THR A 105 -71.90 -59.33 -66.34
CA THR A 105 -70.62 -58.86 -66.88
C THR A 105 -70.77 -57.48 -67.50
N ASP A 106 -71.83 -57.24 -68.27
CA ASP A 106 -72.15 -55.93 -68.86
C ASP A 106 -72.34 -54.87 -67.77
N LYS A 107 -73.09 -55.18 -66.70
CA LYS A 107 -73.24 -54.26 -65.56
C LYS A 107 -71.91 -53.93 -64.89
N ARG A 108 -71.01 -54.91 -64.74
CA ARG A 108 -69.66 -54.67 -64.20
C ARG A 108 -68.84 -53.79 -65.14
N PHE A 109 -68.93 -54.02 -66.44
CA PHE A 109 -68.21 -53.23 -67.43
C PHE A 109 -68.71 -51.78 -67.46
N GLU A 110 -70.03 -51.56 -67.41
CA GLU A 110 -70.61 -50.22 -67.29
C GLU A 110 -70.16 -49.51 -66.02
N PHE A 111 -70.11 -50.21 -64.88
CA PHE A 111 -69.61 -49.65 -63.63
C PHE A 111 -68.14 -49.23 -63.74
N LEU A 112 -67.28 -50.11 -64.27
CA LEU A 112 -65.86 -49.81 -64.49
C LEU A 112 -65.66 -48.63 -65.45
N GLN A 113 -66.46 -48.54 -66.52
CA GLN A 113 -66.40 -47.39 -67.43
C GLN A 113 -66.74 -46.06 -66.74
N LYS A 114 -67.75 -46.07 -65.84
CA LYS A 114 -68.11 -44.88 -65.04
C LYS A 114 -66.98 -44.49 -64.10
N GLU A 115 -66.39 -45.45 -63.40
CA GLU A 115 -65.28 -45.22 -62.47
C GLU A 115 -64.05 -44.65 -63.19
N VAL A 116 -63.67 -45.24 -64.33
CA VAL A 116 -62.55 -44.73 -65.16
C VAL A 116 -62.83 -43.32 -65.69
N ARG A 117 -64.08 -43.01 -66.06
CA ARG A 117 -64.46 -41.66 -66.49
C ARG A 117 -64.32 -40.65 -65.34
N GLN A 118 -64.82 -40.99 -64.16
CA GLN A 118 -64.71 -40.14 -62.97
C GLN A 118 -63.26 -39.90 -62.58
N LEU A 119 -62.44 -40.95 -62.54
CA LEU A 119 -61.01 -40.83 -62.27
C LEU A 119 -60.30 -39.90 -63.26
N ARG A 120 -60.64 -39.99 -64.55
CA ARG A 120 -60.09 -39.08 -65.56
C ARG A 120 -60.51 -37.64 -65.33
N GLU A 121 -61.78 -37.39 -65.04
CA GLU A 121 -62.30 -36.04 -64.76
C GLU A 121 -61.64 -35.43 -63.53
N ASP A 122 -61.52 -36.19 -62.44
CA ASP A 122 -60.87 -35.73 -61.20
C ASP A 122 -59.37 -35.47 -61.41
N MET A 123 -58.70 -36.33 -62.18
CA MET A 123 -57.31 -36.12 -62.57
C MET A 123 -57.14 -34.82 -63.38
N THR A 124 -58.01 -34.57 -64.37
CA THR A 124 -57.99 -33.32 -65.14
C THR A 124 -58.20 -32.10 -64.24
N ARG A 125 -59.19 -32.14 -63.33
CA ARG A 125 -59.41 -31.04 -62.37
C ARG A 125 -58.19 -30.80 -61.48
N HIS A 126 -57.54 -31.87 -61.02
CA HIS A 126 -56.34 -31.76 -60.18
C HIS A 126 -55.17 -31.15 -60.96
N PHE A 127 -54.98 -31.54 -62.22
CA PHE A 127 -53.98 -30.93 -63.11
C PHE A 127 -54.24 -29.44 -63.32
N GLU A 128 -55.46 -29.05 -63.68
CA GLU A 128 -55.83 -27.63 -63.86
C GLU A 128 -55.62 -26.81 -62.58
N ALA A 129 -55.95 -27.37 -61.41
CA ALA A 129 -55.70 -26.71 -60.12
C ALA A 129 -54.20 -26.56 -59.83
N SER A 130 -53.40 -27.54 -60.26
CA SER A 130 -51.94 -27.52 -60.09
C SER A 130 -51.30 -26.49 -61.02
N ASP A 131 -51.75 -26.40 -62.27
CA ASP A 131 -51.29 -25.39 -63.24
C ASP A 131 -51.58 -23.98 -62.74
N LYS A 132 -52.78 -23.71 -62.21
CA LYS A 132 -53.10 -22.41 -61.60
C LYS A 132 -52.21 -22.08 -60.40
N ARG A 133 -51.86 -23.08 -59.57
CA ARG A 133 -50.91 -22.89 -58.46
C ARG A 133 -49.51 -22.59 -58.98
N PHE A 134 -49.05 -23.26 -60.03
CA PHE A 134 -47.76 -22.99 -60.64
C PHE A 134 -47.70 -21.58 -61.26
N GLU A 135 -48.75 -21.14 -61.94
CA GLU A 135 -48.85 -19.76 -62.46
C GLU A 135 -48.78 -18.72 -61.34
N LEU A 136 -49.49 -18.95 -60.22
CA LEU A 136 -49.44 -18.07 -59.06
C LEU A 136 -48.02 -17.97 -58.51
N ILE A 137 -47.35 -19.12 -58.29
CA ILE A 137 -45.97 -19.17 -57.79
C ILE A 137 -45.01 -18.46 -58.75
N GLN A 138 -45.16 -18.66 -60.07
CA GLN A 138 -44.32 -17.97 -61.05
C GLN A 138 -44.48 -16.44 -60.98
N ASN A 139 -45.71 -15.96 -60.82
CA ASN A 139 -46.00 -14.54 -60.67
C ASN A 139 -45.42 -13.97 -59.37
N GLU A 140 -45.58 -14.67 -58.24
CA GLU A 140 -44.98 -14.27 -56.96
C GLU A 140 -43.44 -14.21 -57.03
N VAL A 141 -42.80 -15.22 -57.64
CA VAL A 141 -41.34 -15.24 -57.85
C VAL A 141 -40.89 -14.09 -58.74
N LYS A 142 -41.67 -13.74 -59.78
CA LYS A 142 -41.38 -12.61 -60.65
C LYS A 142 -41.44 -11.28 -59.89
N GLN A 143 -42.51 -11.06 -59.11
CA GLN A 143 -42.65 -9.87 -58.27
C GLN A 143 -41.53 -9.74 -57.25
N LEU A 144 -41.20 -10.83 -56.55
CA LEU A 144 -40.08 -10.84 -55.60
C LEU A 144 -38.77 -10.45 -56.27
N ARG A 145 -38.51 -10.90 -57.50
CA ARG A 145 -37.30 -10.53 -58.24
C ARG A 145 -37.30 -9.04 -58.60
N GLU A 146 -38.43 -8.51 -59.08
CA GLU A 146 -38.58 -7.09 -59.40
C GLU A 146 -38.39 -6.20 -58.16
N ASP A 147 -39.00 -6.56 -57.04
CA ASP A 147 -38.85 -5.87 -55.75
C ASP A 147 -37.40 -5.91 -55.25
N MET A 148 -36.73 -7.06 -55.36
CA MET A 148 -35.31 -7.19 -55.04
C MET A 148 -34.45 -6.26 -55.90
N THR A 149 -34.69 -6.22 -57.21
CA THR A 149 -33.95 -5.32 -58.12
C THR A 149 -34.14 -3.86 -57.72
N HIS A 150 -35.37 -3.42 -57.46
CA HIS A 150 -35.62 -2.05 -56.99
C HIS A 150 -34.98 -1.74 -55.63
N HIS A 151 -34.97 -2.70 -54.71
CA HIS A 151 -34.30 -2.55 -53.43
C HIS A 151 -32.77 -2.40 -53.58
N PHE A 152 -32.16 -3.18 -54.47
CA PHE A 152 -30.74 -3.05 -54.81
C PHE A 152 -30.44 -1.68 -55.43
N GLU A 153 -31.21 -1.24 -56.41
CA GLU A 153 -31.05 0.09 -57.04
C GLU A 153 -31.17 1.25 -56.02
N ALA A 154 -32.13 1.15 -55.09
CA ALA A 154 -32.29 2.13 -54.02
C ALA A 154 -31.10 2.14 -53.05
N THR A 155 -30.52 0.96 -52.79
CA THR A 155 -29.33 0.82 -51.95
C THR A 155 -28.09 1.37 -52.63
N ASP A 156 -27.90 1.11 -53.92
CA ASP A 156 -26.78 1.65 -54.70
C ASP A 156 -26.82 3.18 -54.73
N LYS A 157 -28.00 3.79 -54.98
CA LYS A 157 -28.17 5.24 -54.90
C LYS A 157 -27.82 5.81 -53.52
N ARG A 158 -28.16 5.11 -52.44
CA ARG A 158 -27.78 5.51 -51.07
C ARG A 158 -26.27 5.45 -50.87
N PHE A 159 -25.61 4.43 -51.39
CA PHE A 159 -24.15 4.33 -51.34
C PHE A 159 -23.47 5.46 -52.13
N GLU A 160 -23.97 5.79 -53.32
CA GLU A 160 -23.46 6.93 -54.10
C GLU A 160 -23.58 8.26 -53.34
N VAL A 161 -24.74 8.52 -52.71
CA VAL A 161 -24.94 9.72 -51.88
C VAL A 161 -23.96 9.75 -50.71
N LEU A 162 -23.80 8.64 -49.99
CA LEU A 162 -22.86 8.53 -48.87
C LEU A 162 -21.41 8.77 -49.31
N GLN A 163 -21.00 8.24 -50.46
CA GLN A 163 -19.67 8.49 -51.00
C GLN A 163 -19.45 9.97 -51.33
N LEU A 164 -20.44 10.63 -51.94
CA LEU A 164 -20.38 12.07 -52.23
C LEU A 164 -20.30 12.91 -50.96
N GLU A 165 -21.10 12.61 -49.94
CA GLU A 165 -21.05 13.30 -48.64
C GLU A 165 -19.71 13.10 -47.95
N MET A 166 -19.19 11.87 -47.95
CA MET A 166 -17.89 11.54 -47.38
C MET A 166 -16.76 12.31 -48.07
N ASN A 167 -16.74 12.32 -49.41
CA ASN A 167 -15.74 13.08 -50.18
C ASN A 167 -15.82 14.58 -49.90
N ARG A 168 -17.03 15.16 -49.81
CA ARG A 168 -17.21 16.57 -49.41
C ARG A 168 -16.70 16.83 -47.98
N GLY A 169 -16.92 15.90 -47.06
CA GLY A 169 -16.40 15.96 -45.70
C GLY A 169 -14.87 15.97 -45.66
N PHE A 170 -14.23 15.11 -46.47
CA PHE A 170 -12.78 15.10 -46.63
C PHE A 170 -12.25 16.41 -47.24
N GLU A 171 -12.82 16.89 -48.35
CA GLU A 171 -12.42 18.16 -48.97
C GLU A 171 -12.53 19.34 -47.99
N THR A 172 -13.57 19.37 -47.15
CA THR A 172 -13.74 20.41 -46.13
C THR A 172 -12.66 20.30 -45.05
N THR A 173 -12.28 19.08 -44.69
CA THR A 173 -11.23 18.81 -43.71
C THR A 173 -9.85 19.21 -44.25
N ASP A 174 -9.56 18.88 -45.50
CA ASP A 174 -8.31 19.25 -46.17
C ASP A 174 -8.15 20.78 -46.21
N LYS A 175 -9.21 21.52 -46.57
CA LYS A 175 -9.20 22.99 -46.53
C LYS A 175 -8.91 23.54 -45.11
N ARG A 176 -9.43 22.90 -44.07
CA ARG A 176 -9.14 23.29 -42.67
C ARG A 176 -7.69 23.01 -42.30
N PHE A 177 -7.13 21.90 -42.76
CA PHE A 177 -5.71 21.59 -42.56
C PHE A 177 -4.81 22.59 -43.29
N GLU A 178 -5.13 22.95 -44.53
CA GLU A 178 -4.40 23.98 -45.28
C GLU A 178 -4.42 25.34 -44.55
N LEU A 179 -5.59 25.77 -44.07
CA LEU A 179 -5.72 26.99 -43.26
C LEU A 179 -4.87 26.94 -41.98
N LEU A 180 -4.91 25.82 -41.24
CA LEU A 180 -4.10 25.65 -40.04
C LEU A 180 -2.59 25.65 -40.34
N GLN A 181 -2.17 25.02 -41.44
CA GLN A 181 -0.77 25.05 -41.85
C GLN A 181 -0.30 26.47 -42.15
N GLU A 182 -1.15 27.26 -42.81
CA GLU A 182 -0.86 28.67 -43.12
C GLU A 182 -0.81 29.52 -41.84
N GLU A 183 -1.75 29.36 -40.90
CA GLU A 183 -1.70 30.04 -39.60
C GLU A 183 -0.43 29.70 -38.81
N VAL A 184 -0.03 28.42 -38.79
CA VAL A 184 1.20 27.98 -38.11
C VAL A 184 2.44 28.57 -38.80
N ARG A 185 2.45 28.67 -40.13
CA ARG A 185 3.53 29.31 -40.89
C ARG A 185 3.66 30.78 -40.51
N GLN A 186 2.55 31.52 -40.51
CA GLN A 186 2.52 32.93 -40.11
C GLN A 186 2.98 33.13 -38.67
N LEU A 187 2.50 32.32 -37.73
CA LEU A 187 2.96 32.37 -36.33
C LEU A 187 4.47 32.14 -36.21
N ARG A 188 5.03 31.21 -36.99
CA ARG A 188 6.47 30.95 -36.99
C ARG A 188 7.24 32.14 -37.55
N GLU A 189 6.79 32.74 -38.64
CA GLU A 189 7.40 33.94 -39.24
C GLU A 189 7.37 35.12 -38.26
N ASP A 190 6.23 35.37 -37.61
CA ASP A 190 6.09 36.39 -36.56
C ASP A 190 7.02 36.14 -35.38
N MET A 191 7.15 34.89 -34.92
CA MET A 191 8.09 34.53 -33.86
C MET A 191 9.53 34.82 -34.24
N VAL A 192 9.94 34.47 -35.47
CA VAL A 192 11.28 34.75 -35.99
C VAL A 192 11.53 36.25 -36.00
N HIS A 193 10.61 37.06 -36.53
CA HIS A 193 10.76 38.51 -36.55
C HIS A 193 10.84 39.13 -35.14
N ARG A 194 10.05 38.64 -34.19
CA ARG A 194 10.13 39.10 -32.79
C ARG A 194 11.45 38.72 -32.13
N PHE A 195 11.97 37.53 -32.44
CA PHE A 195 13.27 37.08 -31.94
C PHE A 195 14.40 37.95 -32.51
N GLU A 196 14.42 38.19 -33.82
CA GLU A 196 15.38 39.10 -34.47
C GLU A 196 15.33 40.53 -33.89
N ALA A 197 14.13 41.05 -33.60
CA ALA A 197 13.96 42.34 -32.96
C ALA A 197 14.51 42.36 -31.52
N SER A 198 14.34 41.25 -30.77
CA SER A 198 14.91 41.09 -29.44
C SER A 198 16.43 41.00 -29.47
N ASP A 199 17.00 40.25 -30.41
CA ASP A 199 18.45 40.14 -30.59
C ASP A 199 19.07 41.50 -30.88
N LYS A 200 18.48 42.29 -31.80
CA LYS A 200 18.92 43.67 -32.06
C LYS A 200 18.86 44.56 -30.83
N ARG A 201 17.81 44.43 -30.01
CA ARG A 201 17.68 45.20 -28.75
C ARG A 201 18.73 44.78 -27.73
N PHE A 202 19.05 43.49 -27.66
CA PHE A 202 20.08 42.96 -26.78
C PHE A 202 21.48 43.41 -27.21
N GLU A 203 21.79 43.39 -28.51
CA GLU A 203 23.02 43.95 -29.07
C GLU A 203 23.16 45.45 -28.75
N LEU A 204 22.09 46.24 -28.92
CA LEU A 204 22.09 47.65 -28.54
C LEU A 204 22.39 47.84 -27.05
N LEU A 205 21.73 47.08 -26.16
CA LEU A 205 21.99 47.15 -24.72
C LEU A 205 23.43 46.76 -24.37
N GLN A 206 23.98 45.72 -24.99
CA GLN A 206 25.38 45.35 -24.79
C GLN A 206 26.33 46.48 -25.20
N ASN A 207 26.05 47.10 -26.35
CA ASN A 207 26.83 48.22 -26.88
C ASN A 207 26.72 49.48 -26.00
N GLU A 208 25.60 49.71 -25.31
CA GLU A 208 25.45 50.79 -24.34
C GLU A 208 26.12 50.49 -22.99
N VAL A 209 25.99 49.26 -22.48
CA VAL A 209 26.56 48.84 -21.19
C VAL A 209 28.09 48.79 -21.22
N LYS A 210 28.68 48.43 -22.36
CA LYS A 210 30.13 48.33 -22.52
C LYS A 210 30.88 49.65 -22.20
N PRO A 211 30.58 50.80 -22.82
CA PRO A 211 31.23 52.08 -22.50
C PRO A 211 30.91 52.57 -21.09
N LEU A 212 29.71 52.28 -20.56
CA LEU A 212 29.34 52.55 -19.17
C LEU A 212 30.27 51.81 -18.20
N ARG A 213 30.49 50.50 -18.43
CA ARG A 213 31.41 49.68 -17.64
C ARG A 213 32.86 50.18 -17.74
N GLU A 214 33.32 50.51 -18.95
CA GLU A 214 34.65 51.07 -19.18
C GLU A 214 34.83 52.44 -18.51
N ASN A 215 33.79 53.28 -18.49
CA ASN A 215 33.79 54.56 -17.78
C ASN A 215 33.85 54.34 -16.25
N MET A 216 33.04 53.41 -15.73
CA MET A 216 33.02 53.06 -14.31
C MET A 216 34.38 52.53 -13.85
N ASN A 217 35.00 51.63 -14.62
CA ASN A 217 36.35 51.14 -14.35
C ASN A 217 37.36 52.29 -14.32
N ARG A 218 37.34 53.20 -15.31
CA ARG A 218 38.21 54.39 -15.30
C ARG A 218 38.00 55.28 -14.09
N ARG A 219 36.75 55.50 -13.66
CA ARG A 219 36.44 56.27 -12.44
C ARG A 219 36.93 55.55 -11.18
N PHE A 220 36.81 54.23 -11.14
CA PHE A 220 37.28 53.42 -10.02
C PHE A 220 38.81 53.48 -9.92
N GLU A 221 39.53 53.26 -11.02
CA GLU A 221 41.00 53.41 -11.08
C GLU A 221 41.45 54.83 -10.68
N ALA A 222 40.74 55.87 -11.12
CA ALA A 222 41.02 57.24 -10.71
C ALA A 222 40.77 57.47 -9.21
N SER A 223 39.76 56.84 -8.63
CA SER A 223 39.47 56.89 -7.20
C SER A 223 40.53 56.13 -6.39
N GLU A 224 40.99 54.98 -6.88
CA GLU A 224 42.04 54.18 -6.27
C GLU A 224 43.34 54.98 -6.20
N LYS A 225 43.76 55.62 -7.31
CA LYS A 225 44.91 56.53 -7.33
C LYS A 225 44.76 57.71 -6.36
N ARG A 226 43.56 58.29 -6.24
CA ARG A 226 43.30 59.37 -5.26
C ARG A 226 43.43 58.86 -3.83
N PHE A 227 42.95 57.65 -3.56
CA PHE A 227 43.04 57.04 -2.25
C PHE A 227 44.49 56.72 -1.87
N GLU A 228 45.29 56.20 -2.81
CA GLU A 228 46.74 56.01 -2.64
C GLU A 228 47.45 57.32 -2.31
N LEU A 229 47.17 58.38 -3.08
CA LEU A 229 47.75 59.71 -2.82
C LEU A 229 47.36 60.25 -1.43
N LEU A 230 46.10 60.08 -1.02
CA LEU A 230 45.64 60.49 0.31
C LEU A 230 46.31 59.68 1.42
N GLN A 231 46.48 58.36 1.25
CA GLN A 231 47.19 57.55 2.22
C GLN A 231 48.65 57.99 2.37
N GLU A 232 49.33 58.25 1.26
CA GLU A 232 50.71 58.70 1.27
C GLU A 232 50.84 60.09 1.91
N GLU A 233 49.90 61.01 1.64
CA GLU A 233 49.84 62.31 2.29
C GLU A 233 49.58 62.19 3.80
N MET A 234 48.63 61.34 4.21
CA MET A 234 48.36 61.09 5.62
C MET A 234 49.57 60.47 6.32
N LYS A 235 50.26 59.52 5.68
CA LYS A 235 51.47 58.91 6.21
C LYS A 235 52.56 59.95 6.45
N LYS A 236 52.81 60.83 5.47
CA LYS A 236 53.75 61.95 5.63
C LYS A 236 53.34 62.91 6.75
N ARG A 237 52.05 63.28 6.83
CA ARG A 237 51.55 64.14 7.93
C ARG A 237 51.70 63.47 9.28
N PHE A 238 51.46 62.17 9.37
CA PHE A 238 51.61 61.39 10.60
C PHE A 238 53.09 61.29 11.02
N GLU A 239 54.00 61.03 10.09
CA GLU A 239 55.44 61.03 10.33
C GLU A 239 55.93 62.40 10.83
N VAL A 240 55.47 63.50 10.23
CA VAL A 240 55.78 64.86 10.67
C VAL A 240 55.25 65.12 12.08
N LEU A 241 53.98 64.77 12.36
CA LEU A 241 53.40 64.93 13.70
C LEU A 241 54.12 64.10 14.75
N GLN A 242 54.50 62.87 14.41
CA GLN A 242 55.23 61.98 15.30
C GLN A 242 56.63 62.51 15.59
N ALA A 243 57.33 63.03 14.58
CA ALA A 243 58.63 63.68 14.76
C ALA A 243 58.52 64.92 15.65
N GLU A 244 57.50 65.76 15.44
CA GLU A 244 57.28 66.95 16.27
C GLU A 244 56.90 66.59 17.71
N MET A 245 56.05 65.58 17.90
CA MET A 245 55.70 65.06 19.22
C MET A 245 56.94 64.52 19.95
N ASN A 246 57.78 63.73 19.27
CA ASN A 246 59.03 63.23 19.84
C ASN A 246 59.95 64.37 20.25
N ARG A 247 60.11 65.40 19.41
CA ARG A 247 60.91 66.59 19.72
C ARG A 247 60.39 67.32 20.98
N ARG A 248 59.08 67.52 21.10
CA ARG A 248 58.46 68.14 22.29
C ARG A 248 58.60 67.26 23.53
N PHE A 249 58.55 65.94 23.37
CA PHE A 249 58.74 64.98 24.45
C PHE A 249 60.18 65.03 24.97
N GLU A 250 61.19 65.03 24.10
CA GLU A 250 62.61 65.19 24.47
C GLU A 250 62.88 66.52 25.18
N GLU A 251 62.27 67.62 24.70
CA GLU A 251 62.34 68.92 25.38
C GLU A 251 61.67 68.90 26.76
N SER A 252 60.59 68.15 26.93
CA SER A 252 59.93 67.96 28.22
C SER A 252 60.77 67.10 29.17
N GLU A 253 61.41 66.05 28.66
CA GLU A 253 62.24 65.14 29.43
C GLU A 253 63.49 65.86 30.00
N LYS A 254 64.12 66.72 29.19
CA LYS A 254 65.22 67.59 29.68
C LYS A 254 64.80 68.50 30.82
N ARG A 255 63.63 69.16 30.71
CA ARG A 255 63.11 70.02 31.78
C ARG A 255 62.77 69.22 33.05
N PHE A 256 62.21 68.02 32.89
CA PHE A 256 61.88 67.16 34.01
C PHE A 256 63.12 66.69 34.79
N GLU A 257 64.21 66.37 34.09
CA GLU A 257 65.48 66.01 34.74
C GLU A 257 66.15 67.21 35.46
N GLU A 258 66.02 68.43 34.93
CA GLU A 258 66.44 69.65 35.62
C GLU A 258 65.65 69.88 36.92
N GLU A 259 64.32 69.81 36.89
CA GLU A 259 63.48 69.93 38.09
C GLU A 259 63.78 68.85 39.14
N LYS A 260 64.03 67.62 38.69
CA LYS A 260 64.35 66.49 39.57
C LYS A 260 65.67 66.72 40.30
N ARG A 261 66.67 67.32 39.66
CA ARG A 261 67.93 67.74 40.30
C ARG A 261 67.70 68.78 41.40
N GLU A 262 66.89 69.81 41.14
CA GLU A 262 66.58 70.84 42.14
C GLU A 262 65.81 70.28 43.33
N ARG A 263 64.83 69.41 43.08
CA ARG A 263 64.03 68.74 44.12
C ARG A 263 64.90 67.87 45.04
N LEU A 264 65.95 67.25 44.50
CA LEU A 264 66.91 66.43 45.26
C LEU A 264 67.81 67.27 46.18
N ASP A 265 68.17 68.48 45.78
CA ASP A 265 68.96 69.39 46.63
C ASP A 265 68.10 69.96 47.78
N MET A 266 66.83 70.28 47.49
CA MET A 266 65.88 70.73 48.51
C MET A 266 65.58 69.66 49.57
N LYS A 267 65.44 68.39 49.17
CA LYS A 267 65.26 67.26 50.10
C LYS A 267 66.41 67.12 51.10
N ARG A 268 67.66 67.36 50.68
CA ARG A 268 68.83 67.28 51.60
C ARG A 268 68.83 68.38 52.65
N ARG A 269 68.25 69.56 52.35
CA ARG A 269 68.13 70.65 53.32
C ARG A 269 67.02 70.38 54.35
N LEU A 270 65.92 69.76 53.95
CA LEU A 270 64.80 69.44 54.85
C LEU A 270 65.19 68.43 55.96
N ILE A 271 65.96 67.40 55.63
CA ILE A 271 66.42 66.38 56.59
C ILE A 271 67.24 66.99 57.74
N LYS A 272 67.97 68.09 57.49
CA LYS A 272 68.74 68.80 58.53
C LYS A 272 67.86 69.60 59.49
N VAL A 273 66.69 70.06 59.07
CA VAL A 273 65.74 70.83 59.92
C VAL A 273 64.92 69.90 60.80
N GLU A 274 64.47 68.77 60.25
CA GLU A 274 63.62 67.80 60.96
C GLU A 274 64.33 67.21 62.19
N SER A 275 65.60 66.84 62.07
CA SER A 275 66.42 66.34 63.19
C SER A 275 66.73 67.38 64.28
N ALA A 276 66.49 68.67 64.04
CA ALA A 276 66.67 69.73 65.04
C ALA A 276 65.40 69.93 65.89
N VAL A 277 64.21 69.74 65.31
CA VAL A 277 62.91 69.93 65.98
C VAL A 277 62.60 68.77 66.94
N THR A 278 62.84 67.52 66.56
CA THR A 278 62.56 66.35 67.42
C THR A 278 63.38 66.35 68.71
N ARG A 279 64.62 66.83 68.66
CA ARG A 279 65.51 66.96 69.83
C ARG A 279 65.07 68.05 70.82
N PHE A 280 64.22 68.98 70.38
CA PHE A 280 63.73 70.07 71.22
C PHE A 280 62.49 69.64 72.03
N GLU A 281 61.58 68.87 71.44
CA GLU A 281 60.38 68.35 72.12
C GLU A 281 60.71 67.39 73.28
N GLU A 282 61.64 66.46 73.09
CA GLU A 282 62.03 65.50 74.14
C GLU A 282 62.61 66.15 75.40
N LYS A 283 63.24 67.33 75.28
CA LYS A 283 63.80 68.05 76.42
C LYS A 283 62.74 68.74 77.27
N ILE A 284 61.67 69.24 76.65
CA ILE A 284 60.58 69.95 77.34
C ILE A 284 59.82 68.97 78.24
N THR A 285 59.48 67.78 77.75
CA THR A 285 58.69 66.78 78.51
C THR A 285 59.42 66.31 79.78
N LYS A 286 60.73 66.07 79.70
CA LYS A 286 61.52 65.62 80.86
C LYS A 286 61.70 66.72 81.91
N PHE A 287 61.80 67.97 81.48
CA PHE A 287 61.89 69.13 82.38
C PHE A 287 60.59 69.31 83.18
N ASP A 288 59.43 69.18 82.53
CA ASP A 288 58.13 69.33 83.21
C ASP A 288 57.88 68.23 84.26
N ALA A 289 58.32 66.99 84.00
CA ALA A 289 58.25 65.90 84.97
C ALA A 289 59.08 66.19 86.24
N TRP A 290 60.30 66.71 86.09
CA TRP A 290 61.15 67.10 87.21
C TRP A 290 60.56 68.25 88.04
N LEU A 291 59.97 69.25 87.37
CA LEU A 291 59.36 70.39 88.05
C LEU A 291 58.19 69.95 88.95
N ASN A 292 57.37 69.01 88.48
CA ASN A 292 56.28 68.44 89.27
C ASN A 292 56.78 67.64 90.49
N VAL A 293 57.86 66.85 90.34
CA VAL A 293 58.46 66.07 91.43
C VAL A 293 58.90 66.98 92.56
N VAL A 294 59.67 68.01 92.25
CA VAL A 294 60.28 68.78 93.33
C VAL A 294 59.35 69.83 93.93
N THR A 295 58.36 70.31 93.18
CA THR A 295 57.33 71.20 93.74
C THR A 295 56.30 70.47 94.61
N GLY A 296 56.32 69.13 94.67
CA GLY A 296 55.42 68.33 95.49
C GLY A 296 54.03 68.11 94.89
N ASN A 297 53.80 68.56 93.65
CA ASN A 297 52.51 68.49 92.96
C ASN A 297 52.22 67.13 92.30
N VAL A 298 53.07 66.11 92.52
CA VAL A 298 52.83 64.75 91.98
C VAL A 298 51.62 64.07 92.63
N GLY A 299 51.23 64.49 93.84
CA GLY A 299 50.12 63.91 94.61
C GLY A 299 48.72 64.04 93.98
N ASP A 300 48.54 64.89 92.97
CA ASP A 300 47.27 65.05 92.25
C ASP A 300 47.03 63.90 91.24
N LYS A 301 48.05 63.10 90.93
CA LYS A 301 47.97 61.93 90.03
C LYS A 301 47.92 60.63 90.87
N ARG A 302 47.17 59.61 90.42
CA ARG A 302 46.93 58.37 91.21
C ARG A 302 47.48 57.13 90.49
N GLY A 303 48.12 56.23 91.25
CA GLY A 303 48.57 54.91 90.77
C GLY A 303 49.90 54.93 90.00
N GLU A 304 50.06 53.99 89.07
CA GLU A 304 51.31 53.77 88.29
C GLU A 304 51.78 55.02 87.53
N GLU A 305 50.88 55.88 87.05
CA GLU A 305 51.27 57.12 86.36
C GLU A 305 52.02 58.10 87.27
N ALA A 306 51.65 58.17 88.55
CA ALA A 306 52.34 59.01 89.52
C ALA A 306 53.75 58.47 89.79
N GLU A 307 53.90 57.16 89.89
CA GLU A 307 55.19 56.50 90.11
C GLU A 307 56.13 56.64 88.91
N GLN A 308 55.61 56.50 87.68
CA GLN A 308 56.38 56.71 86.46
C GLN A 308 56.83 58.15 86.28
N LEU A 309 55.96 59.12 86.56
CA LEU A 309 56.32 60.53 86.55
C LEU A 309 57.35 60.87 87.62
N PHE A 310 57.23 60.27 88.80
CA PHE A 310 58.19 60.47 89.88
C PHE A 310 59.57 59.93 89.53
N ALA A 311 59.64 58.71 88.97
CA ALA A 311 60.89 58.13 88.48
C ALA A 311 61.48 58.91 87.29
N LEU A 312 60.65 59.36 86.35
CA LEU A 312 61.09 60.16 85.21
C LEU A 312 61.63 61.53 85.65
N GLY A 313 60.96 62.17 86.61
CA GLY A 313 61.43 63.41 87.20
C GLY A 313 62.75 63.20 87.94
N LEU A 314 62.81 62.26 88.90
CA LEU A 314 64.05 61.97 89.63
C LEU A 314 65.21 61.60 88.71
N SER A 315 64.97 60.76 87.70
CA SER A 315 66.00 60.38 86.72
C SER A 315 66.53 61.59 85.96
N TYR A 316 65.66 62.52 85.56
CA TYR A 316 66.07 63.76 84.90
C TYR A 316 66.89 64.66 85.83
N GLY A 317 66.40 64.95 87.04
CA GLY A 317 67.06 65.87 87.96
C GLY A 317 68.36 65.34 88.56
N LEU A 318 68.40 64.05 88.88
CA LEU A 318 69.62 63.36 89.31
C LEU A 318 70.55 63.04 88.12
N LYS A 319 70.11 63.28 86.88
CA LYS A 319 70.82 62.96 85.63
C LYS A 319 71.21 61.47 85.54
N ARG A 320 70.31 60.61 86.01
CA ARG A 320 70.50 59.18 86.20
C ARG A 320 69.38 58.40 85.52
N SER A 321 69.65 57.83 84.35
CA SER A 321 68.67 57.06 83.58
C SER A 321 68.38 55.68 84.15
N ASP A 322 69.13 55.23 85.17
CA ASP A 322 68.97 53.95 85.84
C ASP A 322 67.87 53.94 86.90
N ILE A 323 67.33 55.11 87.26
CA ILE A 323 66.24 55.23 88.23
C ILE A 323 64.95 54.81 87.57
N LYS A 324 64.36 53.73 88.09
CA LYS A 324 63.08 53.18 87.65
C LYS A 324 62.08 53.18 88.81
N PRO A 325 60.76 53.19 88.55
CA PRO A 325 59.74 53.21 89.60
C PRO A 325 59.97 52.15 90.68
N GLU A 326 60.39 50.94 90.29
CA GLU A 326 60.56 49.81 91.21
C GLU A 326 61.76 49.97 92.15
N THR A 327 62.70 50.86 91.82
CA THR A 327 63.87 51.16 92.67
C THR A 327 63.57 52.19 93.75
N ILE A 328 62.41 52.88 93.68
CA ILE A 328 62.05 53.96 94.60
C ILE A 328 61.16 53.38 95.70
N GLN A 329 61.59 53.52 96.95
CA GLN A 329 60.84 53.10 98.12
C GLN A 329 60.56 54.32 99.00
N LEU A 330 59.38 54.89 98.84
CA LEU A 330 58.95 56.07 99.60
C LEU A 330 58.35 55.67 100.95
N ARG A 331 58.49 56.56 101.93
CA ARG A 331 57.87 56.56 103.26
C ARG A 331 58.13 55.30 104.08
N GLN A 332 59.31 54.72 103.93
CA GLN A 332 59.67 53.51 104.65
C GLN A 332 59.91 53.85 106.13
N LEU A 333 59.23 53.15 107.02
CA LEU A 333 59.30 53.41 108.46
C LEU A 333 60.35 52.51 109.11
N PHE A 334 61.43 53.12 109.59
CA PHE A 334 62.51 52.44 110.31
C PHE A 334 62.45 52.79 111.79
N MET A 335 62.59 51.79 112.67
CA MET A 335 62.60 52.02 114.12
C MET A 335 64.03 51.95 114.66
N ASP A 336 64.45 52.95 115.43
CA ASP A 336 65.72 52.91 116.16
C ASP A 336 65.53 52.13 117.47
N GLU A 337 65.52 50.80 117.40
CA GLU A 337 65.24 49.92 118.54
C GLU A 337 66.27 50.05 119.66
N GLU A 338 67.55 50.19 119.29
CA GLU A 338 68.66 50.37 120.23
C GLU A 338 68.72 51.79 120.81
N CYS A 339 67.95 52.72 120.24
CA CYS A 339 67.89 54.13 120.63
C CYS A 339 69.26 54.81 120.56
N ILE A 340 70.09 54.48 119.58
CA ILE A 340 71.46 55.01 119.49
C ILE A 340 71.49 56.34 118.73
N ILE A 341 70.63 56.51 117.73
CA ILE A 341 70.73 57.62 116.76
C ILE A 341 69.67 58.69 117.05
N PHE A 342 68.43 58.26 117.32
CA PHE A 342 67.33 59.15 117.67
C PHE A 342 67.04 59.19 119.18
N LEU A 343 67.73 58.37 119.98
CA LEU A 343 67.72 58.38 121.46
C LEU A 343 66.33 58.30 122.10
N LYS A 344 65.31 57.83 121.37
CA LYS A 344 63.92 57.73 121.83
C LYS A 344 63.32 56.38 121.47
N LYS A 345 63.04 55.58 122.51
CA LYS A 345 62.50 54.22 122.35
C LYS A 345 61.13 54.21 121.69
N GLY A 346 60.97 53.36 120.67
CA GLY A 346 59.71 53.11 119.98
C GLY A 346 59.27 54.15 118.95
N LYS A 347 60.12 55.12 118.57
CA LYS A 347 59.79 56.07 117.51
C LYS A 347 60.19 55.52 116.13
N SER A 348 59.23 55.39 115.22
CA SER A 348 59.49 55.13 113.81
C SER A 348 59.89 56.41 113.08
N ILE A 349 60.90 56.32 112.22
CA ILE A 349 61.46 57.38 111.39
C ILE A 349 61.14 57.04 109.94
N GLU A 350 60.47 57.95 109.27
CA GLU A 350 60.14 57.82 107.85
C GLU A 350 61.35 58.21 106.99
N VAL A 351 61.67 57.34 106.04
CA VAL A 351 62.85 57.45 105.18
C VAL A 351 62.46 57.11 103.75
N ASP A 352 62.80 58.00 102.81
CA ASP A 352 62.67 57.73 101.38
C ASP A 352 64.00 57.18 100.85
N ILE A 353 63.96 56.08 100.10
CA ILE A 353 65.17 55.34 99.71
C ILE A 353 65.11 54.97 98.23
N LEU A 354 66.23 55.14 97.54
CA LEU A 354 66.51 54.47 96.27
C LEU A 354 67.25 53.16 96.59
N ALA A 355 66.58 52.04 96.38
CA ALA A 355 67.12 50.72 96.65
C ALA A 355 67.62 50.08 95.35
N GLN A 356 68.92 49.88 95.26
CA GLN A 356 69.58 49.16 94.18
C GLN A 356 70.40 48.00 94.76
N GLU A 357 70.82 47.07 93.92
CA GLU A 357 71.52 45.86 94.38
C GLU A 357 72.82 46.26 95.10
N GLY A 358 72.92 45.92 96.40
CA GLY A 358 74.07 46.24 97.27
C GLY A 358 74.19 47.70 97.76
N LYS A 359 73.35 48.63 97.28
CA LYS A 359 73.44 50.07 97.61
C LYS A 359 72.07 50.66 97.97
N LEU A 360 72.01 51.43 99.05
CA LEU A 360 70.82 52.18 99.45
C LEU A 360 71.14 53.67 99.46
N GLU A 361 70.38 54.47 98.74
CA GLU A 361 70.54 55.92 98.76
C GLU A 361 69.34 56.54 99.44
N VAL A 362 69.54 57.00 100.65
CA VAL A 362 68.50 57.70 101.41
C VAL A 362 68.39 59.11 100.84
N PHE A 363 67.19 59.55 100.51
CA PHE A 363 67.01 60.89 100.01
C PHE A 363 65.94 61.65 100.78
N GLU A 364 66.06 62.97 100.78
CA GLU A 364 65.04 63.86 101.31
C GLU A 364 64.85 64.99 100.30
N ILE A 365 63.59 65.29 99.98
CA ILE A 365 63.23 66.40 99.12
C ILE A 365 62.60 67.50 99.97
N LYS A 366 63.16 68.71 99.92
CA LYS A 366 62.61 69.91 100.54
C LYS A 366 62.51 71.02 99.52
N THR A 367 61.35 71.66 99.39
CA THR A 367 61.20 72.85 98.53
C THR A 367 61.90 74.07 99.11
N ARG A 368 62.06 74.13 100.42
CA ARG A 368 62.75 75.19 101.16
C ARG A 368 63.54 74.57 102.30
N ALA A 369 64.81 74.31 102.05
CA ALA A 369 65.68 73.67 103.02
C ALA A 369 66.29 74.66 104.01
N ILE A 370 66.35 74.24 105.26
CA ILE A 370 67.17 74.84 106.32
C ILE A 370 68.21 73.83 106.81
N GLU A 371 69.26 74.32 107.46
CA GLU A 371 70.41 73.49 107.89
C GLU A 371 69.99 72.27 108.73
N THR A 372 68.97 72.42 109.57
CA THR A 372 68.43 71.33 110.38
C THR A 372 67.81 70.19 109.54
N ASP A 373 67.33 70.47 108.33
CA ASP A 373 66.82 69.43 107.42
C ASP A 373 67.95 68.55 106.91
N VAL A 374 69.10 69.15 106.58
CA VAL A 374 70.31 68.45 106.17
C VAL A 374 70.77 67.53 107.30
N ILE A 375 70.89 68.06 108.52
CA ILE A 375 71.28 67.28 109.71
C ILE A 375 70.29 66.14 109.98
N THR A 376 68.99 66.36 109.72
CA THR A 376 67.97 65.32 109.86
C THR A 376 68.20 64.19 108.86
N LEU A 377 68.49 64.51 107.59
CA LEU A 377 68.83 63.50 106.59
C LEU A 377 70.10 62.74 106.98
N VAL A 378 71.14 63.42 107.48
CA VAL A 378 72.38 62.75 107.97
C VAL A 378 72.04 61.68 109.00
N ARG A 379 71.18 62.00 109.98
CA ARG A 379 70.75 61.02 110.98
C ARG A 379 69.95 59.86 110.38
N LYS A 380 69.10 60.13 109.39
CA LYS A 380 68.39 59.07 108.65
C LYS A 380 69.38 58.15 107.93
N VAL A 381 70.36 58.71 107.21
CA VAL A 381 71.42 57.94 106.52
C VAL A 381 72.19 57.06 107.51
N GLN A 382 72.58 57.62 108.65
CA GLN A 382 73.28 56.88 109.71
C GLN A 382 72.43 55.73 110.26
N LEU A 383 71.12 55.93 110.45
CA LEU A 383 70.21 54.88 110.90
C LEU A 383 70.15 53.74 109.90
N ILE A 384 69.95 54.06 108.63
CA ILE A 384 69.89 53.04 107.57
C ILE A 384 71.23 52.31 107.44
N GLN A 385 72.36 53.02 107.51
CA GLN A 385 73.69 52.41 107.48
C GLN A 385 73.94 51.47 108.67
N HIS A 386 73.49 51.86 109.86
CA HIS A 386 73.65 51.06 111.07
C HIS A 386 72.86 49.74 110.98
N GLN A 387 71.64 49.80 110.43
CA GLN A 387 70.75 48.64 110.29
C GLN A 387 71.07 47.78 109.07
N ASN A 388 71.79 48.33 108.07
CA ASN A 388 72.15 47.65 106.83
C ASN A 388 73.68 47.63 106.64
N ARG A 389 74.42 47.05 107.60
CA ARG A 389 75.90 47.08 107.62
C ARG A 389 76.58 46.43 106.40
N ASN A 390 75.88 45.56 105.69
CA ASN A 390 76.38 44.90 104.48
C ASN A 390 76.10 45.67 103.18
N LYS A 391 75.41 46.82 103.25
CA LYS A 391 75.11 47.67 102.09
C LYS A 391 75.84 49.00 102.21
N GLN A 392 76.21 49.56 101.05
CA GLN A 392 76.71 50.93 100.98
C GLN A 392 75.53 51.88 101.07
N VAL A 393 75.50 52.74 102.10
CA VAL A 393 74.44 53.72 102.28
C VAL A 393 74.97 55.14 102.09
N SER A 394 74.33 55.92 101.23
CA SER A 394 74.65 57.32 101.00
C SER A 394 73.40 58.20 101.05
N GLY A 395 73.58 59.50 101.25
CA GLY A 395 72.47 60.44 101.34
C GLY A 395 72.40 61.41 100.17
N ILE A 396 71.18 61.69 99.69
CA ILE A 396 70.91 62.67 98.63
C ILE A 396 69.92 63.71 99.16
N PHE A 397 70.35 64.96 99.24
CA PHE A 397 69.49 66.06 99.67
C PHE A 397 69.06 66.89 98.45
N ILE A 398 67.75 66.92 98.20
CA ILE A 398 67.18 67.57 97.01
C ILE A 398 66.42 68.82 97.46
N SER A 399 66.90 70.01 97.07
CA SER A 399 66.19 71.27 97.36
C SER A 399 66.47 72.35 96.31
N PRO A 400 65.64 72.45 95.27
CA PRO A 400 65.69 73.52 94.30
C PRO A 400 65.47 74.88 94.93
N GLY A 401 66.39 75.80 94.64
CA GLY A 401 66.39 77.14 95.22
C GLY A 401 66.94 77.22 96.65
N ALA A 402 67.57 76.16 97.18
CA ALA A 402 68.32 76.29 98.43
C ALA A 402 69.52 77.23 98.24
N SER A 403 69.82 78.05 99.25
CA SER A 403 71.00 78.92 99.23
C SER A 403 72.30 78.11 99.20
N ASP A 404 73.37 78.69 98.68
CA ASP A 404 74.70 78.05 98.64
C ASP A 404 75.19 77.55 100.01
N LEU A 405 74.74 78.19 101.10
CA LEU A 405 75.01 77.74 102.46
C LEU A 405 74.51 76.29 102.73
N ILE A 406 73.30 75.94 102.25
CA ILE A 406 72.73 74.60 102.41
C ILE A 406 73.51 73.58 101.58
N ARG A 407 73.89 73.95 100.36
CA ARG A 407 74.74 73.10 99.50
C ARG A 407 76.06 72.80 100.20
N GLN A 408 76.69 73.82 100.79
CA GLN A 408 77.95 73.66 101.50
C GLN A 408 77.78 72.76 102.75
N CYS A 409 76.70 72.95 103.52
CA CYS A 409 76.35 72.08 104.63
C CYS A 409 76.17 70.60 104.21
N CYS A 410 75.50 70.33 103.09
CA CYS A 410 75.39 68.96 102.57
C CYS A 410 76.77 68.35 102.28
N VAL A 411 77.68 69.12 101.67
CA VAL A 411 79.04 68.66 101.36
C VAL A 411 79.83 68.37 102.64
N GLU A 412 79.70 69.20 103.67
CA GLU A 412 80.36 68.98 104.97
C GLU A 412 79.95 67.67 105.64
N TYR A 413 78.74 67.17 105.37
CA TYR A 413 78.24 65.90 105.87
C TYR A 413 78.28 64.75 104.83
N ASP A 414 79.05 64.89 103.75
CA ASP A 414 79.16 63.92 102.65
C ASP A 414 77.81 63.52 102.02
N LEU A 415 76.84 64.45 102.00
CA LEU A 415 75.57 64.29 101.30
C LEU A 415 75.66 64.84 99.87
N THR A 416 75.06 64.12 98.93
CA THR A 416 74.93 64.59 97.55
C THR A 416 73.83 65.65 97.49
N PHE A 417 74.17 66.90 97.20
CA PHE A 417 73.18 67.96 97.02
C PHE A 417 72.72 68.08 95.56
N VAL A 418 71.41 68.16 95.36
CA VAL A 418 70.78 68.46 94.06
C VAL A 418 69.80 69.61 94.23
N GLY A 419 70.02 70.71 93.51
CA GLY A 419 69.21 71.92 93.58
C GLY A 419 68.73 72.42 92.23
#